data_AF-A0A970YMD8-F1
#
_entry.id   AF-A0A970YMD8-F1
#
_cell.length_a   1.000
_cell.length_b   1.000
_cell.length_c   1.000
_cell.angle_alpha   90.00
_cell.angle_beta   90.00
_cell.angle_gamma   90.00
#
_symmetry.space_group_name_H-M   'P 1'
#
loop_
_entity.id
_entity.type
_entity.pdbx_description
1 polymer ?
#
loop_
_entity_poly.entity_id
_entity_poly.type
_entity_poly.pdbx_seq_one_letter_code
_entity_poly.pdbx_strand_id
1 'polypeptide(L)'
;RYDRFLSDSKVPPVLPIDLSSSMKIAPLLEKAYHSTKYLHKIILEEREALLPGLTVLHSGDSPTIEYNLPPGNYKLMRLASIRDNSERVVRMEKALERDPYEFQLYSMLANSYSEIGLNNQCQHTLEAGYSRVASLLEEIESESYSLEYDRMNNRPLLDLLVDYADFLRIRVGDQARAIEIYEMLLDIDREDRVHAKHGLLNSLFRQKNFMKAEKLLEHHSREEDVDFLMGRAFISTIRNRKQDANLYLLRATKMNPGIVETLFREIGPEELEESEDRDEEREALMYALDYRRVWESSPKAYKWLKSRRNSD
;
A
#
# COMPACT_ATOMS: atom_id res chain seq x y z
N ARG A 1 4.35 -41.22 -0.26
CA ARG A 1 3.88 -41.65 -1.62
C ARG A 1 4.84 -41.23 -2.75
N TYR A 2 6.05 -40.76 -2.42
CA TYR A 2 7.08 -40.35 -3.38
C TYR A 2 8.07 -41.49 -3.73
N ASP A 3 8.17 -42.52 -2.88
CA ASP A 3 9.13 -43.63 -3.05
C ASP A 3 8.71 -44.71 -4.08
N ARG A 4 7.62 -44.48 -4.82
CA ARG A 4 7.16 -45.41 -5.87
C ARG A 4 7.63 -45.04 -7.28
N PHE A 5 8.34 -43.92 -7.44
CA PHE A 5 8.70 -43.38 -8.76
C PHE A 5 10.04 -43.91 -9.32
N LEU A 6 10.83 -44.62 -8.52
CA LEU A 6 12.19 -45.05 -8.92
C LEU A 6 12.34 -46.53 -9.29
N SER A 7 11.29 -47.36 -9.23
CA SER A 7 11.43 -48.80 -9.52
C SER A 7 10.97 -49.25 -10.91
N ASP A 8 10.19 -48.44 -11.62
CA ASP A 8 9.71 -48.79 -12.95
C ASP A 8 10.13 -47.71 -13.95
N SER A 9 11.17 -48.01 -14.73
CA SER A 9 11.71 -47.19 -15.83
C SER A 9 10.72 -47.03 -17.00
N LYS A 10 9.52 -46.49 -16.74
CA LYS A 10 8.57 -46.07 -17.76
C LYS A 10 8.28 -44.59 -17.58
N VAL A 11 8.91 -43.78 -18.44
CA VAL A 11 8.51 -42.39 -18.66
C VAL A 11 7.01 -42.38 -18.95
N PRO A 12 6.18 -41.63 -18.19
CA PRO A 12 4.76 -41.52 -18.51
C PRO A 12 4.62 -40.97 -19.94
N PRO A 13 3.77 -41.55 -20.80
CA PRO A 13 3.52 -40.97 -22.11
C PRO A 13 2.98 -39.56 -21.91
N VAL A 14 3.60 -38.59 -22.59
CA VAL A 14 3.05 -37.23 -22.70
C VAL A 14 1.67 -37.39 -23.33
N LEU A 15 0.62 -37.15 -22.56
CA LEU A 15 -0.74 -37.09 -23.09
C LEU A 15 -0.74 -36.02 -24.19
N PRO A 16 -1.23 -36.33 -25.41
CA PRO A 16 -1.33 -35.32 -26.45
C PRO A 16 -2.18 -34.18 -25.89
N ILE A 17 -1.60 -32.97 -25.86
CA ILE A 17 -2.32 -31.77 -25.44
C ILE A 17 -3.51 -31.64 -26.39
N ASP A 18 -4.73 -31.80 -25.86
CA ASP A 18 -5.94 -31.57 -26.62
C ASP A 18 -6.07 -30.07 -26.90
N LEU A 19 -5.46 -29.65 -28.01
CA LEU A 19 -5.47 -28.27 -28.49
C LEU A 19 -6.87 -27.82 -28.93
N SER A 20 -7.88 -28.70 -28.98
CA SER A 20 -9.24 -28.33 -29.38
C SER A 20 -9.86 -27.29 -28.44
N SER A 21 -9.53 -27.35 -27.14
CA SER A 21 -9.94 -26.34 -26.17
C SER A 21 -9.22 -25.01 -26.40
N SER A 22 -7.92 -25.06 -26.72
CA SER A 22 -7.13 -23.85 -27.07
C SER A 22 -7.63 -23.18 -28.35
N MET A 23 -8.02 -23.97 -29.36
CA MET A 23 -8.59 -23.47 -30.62
C MET A 23 -9.99 -22.84 -30.44
N LYS A 24 -10.75 -23.25 -29.42
CA LYS A 24 -12.04 -22.63 -29.06
C LYS A 24 -11.87 -21.36 -28.21
N ILE A 25 -10.83 -21.32 -27.38
CA ILE A 25 -10.54 -20.19 -26.48
C ILE A 25 -9.85 -19.05 -27.24
N ALA A 26 -8.96 -19.34 -28.18
CA ALA A 26 -8.19 -18.30 -28.90
C ALA A 26 -9.07 -17.23 -29.59
N PRO A 27 -10.15 -17.57 -30.33
CA PRO A 27 -11.04 -16.56 -30.92
C PRO A 27 -11.82 -15.74 -29.88
N LEU A 28 -12.15 -16.33 -28.73
CA LEU A 28 -12.80 -15.62 -27.63
C LEU A 28 -11.85 -14.63 -26.96
N LEU A 29 -10.59 -15.02 -26.75
CA LEU A 29 -9.53 -14.14 -26.26
C LEU A 29 -9.22 -13.02 -27.25
N GLU A 30 -9.16 -13.32 -28.55
CA GLU A 30 -8.95 -12.33 -29.60
C GLU A 30 -10.12 -11.32 -29.66
N LYS A 31 -11.36 -11.80 -29.60
CA LYS A 31 -12.55 -10.93 -29.52
C LYS A 31 -12.56 -10.07 -28.25
N ALA A 32 -12.22 -10.66 -27.10
CA ALA A 32 -12.10 -9.92 -25.84
C ALA A 32 -10.98 -8.87 -25.93
N TYR A 33 -9.83 -9.20 -26.51
CA TYR A 33 -8.72 -8.28 -26.74
C TYR A 33 -9.12 -7.10 -27.63
N HIS A 34 -9.81 -7.35 -28.74
CA HIS A 34 -10.28 -6.29 -29.63
C HIS A 34 -11.34 -5.40 -28.97
N SER A 35 -12.29 -5.98 -28.25
CA SER A 35 -13.29 -5.22 -27.47
C SER A 35 -12.62 -4.34 -26.42
N THR A 36 -11.67 -4.88 -25.67
CA THR A 36 -10.90 -4.14 -24.67
C THR A 36 -10.09 -3.01 -25.32
N LYS A 37 -9.41 -3.28 -26.43
CA LYS A 37 -8.65 -2.26 -27.18
C LYS A 37 -9.56 -1.14 -27.70
N TYR A 38 -10.76 -1.49 -28.17
CA TYR A 38 -11.74 -0.52 -28.65
C TYR A 38 -12.31 0.34 -27.52
N LEU A 39 -12.66 -0.27 -26.38
CA LEU A 39 -13.10 0.47 -25.18
C LEU A 39 -12.00 1.42 -24.68
N HIS A 40 -10.74 0.97 -24.64
CA HIS A 40 -9.63 1.85 -24.27
C HIS A 40 -9.45 3.02 -25.23
N LYS A 41 -9.67 2.80 -26.53
CA LYS A 41 -9.63 3.88 -27.51
C LYS A 41 -10.72 4.92 -27.22
N ILE A 42 -11.96 4.49 -26.96
CA ILE A 42 -13.06 5.38 -26.60
C ILE A 42 -12.74 6.14 -25.31
N ILE A 43 -12.29 5.44 -24.26
CA ILE A 43 -11.92 6.07 -22.98
C ILE A 43 -10.82 7.12 -23.17
N LEU A 44 -9.83 6.86 -24.04
CA LEU A 44 -8.79 7.84 -24.36
C LEU A 44 -9.34 9.05 -25.12
N GLU A 45 -10.20 8.83 -26.13
CA GLU A 45 -10.84 9.92 -26.89
C GLU A 45 -11.75 10.78 -25.99
N GLU A 46 -12.51 10.15 -25.08
CA GLU A 46 -13.32 10.85 -24.08
C GLU A 46 -12.43 11.59 -23.09
N ARG A 47 -11.35 10.97 -22.60
CA ARG A 47 -10.40 11.60 -21.68
C ARG A 47 -9.72 12.82 -22.27
N GLU A 48 -9.35 12.80 -23.55
CA GLU A 48 -8.75 13.95 -24.24
C GLU A 48 -9.72 15.14 -24.36
N ALA A 49 -11.02 14.90 -24.27
CA ALA A 49 -12.05 15.94 -24.28
C ALA A 49 -12.36 16.52 -22.88
N LEU A 50 -11.85 15.91 -21.81
CA LEU A 50 -12.11 16.33 -20.44
C LEU A 50 -11.01 17.27 -19.91
N LEU A 51 -11.44 18.31 -19.19
CA LEU A 51 -10.54 19.09 -18.35
C LEU A 51 -10.37 18.37 -17.00
N PRO A 52 -9.14 18.15 -16.52
CA PRO A 52 -8.90 17.55 -15.21
C PRO A 52 -9.61 18.35 -14.10
N GLY A 53 -10.33 17.66 -13.21
CA GLY A 53 -11.04 18.31 -12.13
C GLY A 53 -11.81 17.33 -11.25
N LEU A 54 -12.53 17.89 -10.29
CA LEU A 54 -13.39 17.16 -9.36
C LEU A 54 -14.86 17.45 -9.68
N THR A 55 -15.69 16.41 -9.63
CA THR A 55 -17.13 16.51 -9.83
C THR A 55 -17.84 16.18 -8.52
N VAL A 56 -18.83 16.98 -8.16
CA VAL A 56 -19.71 16.67 -7.02
C VAL A 56 -20.76 15.67 -7.46
N LEU A 57 -20.77 14.49 -6.85
CA LEU A 57 -21.72 13.42 -7.14
C LEU A 57 -22.97 13.51 -6.28
N HIS A 58 -22.78 13.80 -4.99
CA HIS A 58 -23.85 14.02 -4.04
C HIS A 58 -23.57 15.31 -3.29
N SER A 59 -24.58 16.18 -3.22
CA SER A 59 -24.52 17.44 -2.47
C SER A 59 -25.00 17.25 -1.03
N GLY A 60 -24.54 18.13 -0.15
CA GLY A 60 -24.86 18.13 1.28
C GLY A 60 -23.74 18.81 2.07
N ASP A 61 -23.82 18.74 3.39
CA ASP A 61 -22.80 19.32 4.29
C ASP A 61 -21.44 18.61 4.18
N SER A 62 -21.43 17.42 3.57
CA SER A 62 -20.23 16.69 3.22
C SER A 62 -20.40 16.03 1.85
N PRO A 63 -20.11 16.74 0.75
CA PRO A 63 -20.29 16.19 -0.59
C PRO A 63 -19.40 14.98 -0.85
N THR A 64 -19.94 14.02 -1.61
CA THR A 64 -19.12 12.98 -2.25
C THR A 64 -18.60 13.54 -3.56
N ILE A 65 -17.29 13.50 -3.75
CA ILE A 65 -16.63 13.97 -4.96
C ILE A 65 -15.96 12.82 -5.71
N GLU A 66 -15.81 13.02 -7.01
CA GLU A 66 -15.12 12.08 -7.88
C GLU A 66 -14.18 12.81 -8.83
N TYR A 67 -12.98 12.27 -8.99
CA TYR A 67 -12.06 12.69 -10.02
C TYR A 67 -12.61 12.36 -11.40
N ASN A 68 -12.63 13.34 -12.29
CA ASN A 68 -13.37 13.20 -13.54
C ASN A 68 -12.59 12.49 -14.67
N LEU A 69 -11.27 12.32 -14.55
CA LEU A 69 -10.51 11.61 -15.57
C LEU A 69 -10.52 10.09 -15.32
N PRO A 70 -10.92 9.30 -16.33
CA PRO A 70 -10.82 7.85 -16.23
C PRO A 70 -9.35 7.40 -16.25
N PRO A 71 -8.97 6.32 -15.55
CA PRO A 71 -7.58 5.90 -15.44
C PRO A 71 -7.00 5.42 -16.78
N GLY A 72 -5.75 5.80 -17.07
CA GLY A 72 -5.06 5.52 -18.34
C GLY A 72 -4.48 4.12 -18.45
N ASN A 73 -5.13 3.13 -17.82
CA ASN A 73 -4.57 1.82 -17.45
C ASN A 73 -3.78 1.14 -18.59
N TYR A 74 -4.30 1.08 -19.82
CA TYR A 74 -3.57 0.43 -20.91
C TYR A 74 -2.27 1.15 -21.33
N LYS A 75 -2.24 2.48 -21.35
CA LYS A 75 -1.02 3.25 -21.64
C LYS A 75 0.00 3.01 -20.53
N LEU A 76 -0.46 3.04 -19.28
CA LEU A 76 0.36 2.84 -18.09
C LEU A 76 0.94 1.42 -18.04
N MET A 77 0.15 0.39 -18.31
CA MET A 77 0.63 -1.00 -18.40
C MET A 77 1.74 -1.17 -19.45
N ARG A 78 1.62 -0.50 -20.61
CA ARG A 78 2.68 -0.53 -21.62
C ARG A 78 3.97 0.13 -21.14
N LEU A 79 3.88 1.25 -20.43
CA LEU A 79 5.04 1.89 -19.81
C LEU A 79 5.67 0.99 -18.74
N ALA A 80 4.88 0.38 -17.86
CA ALA A 80 5.36 -0.55 -16.83
C ALA A 80 6.07 -1.78 -17.43
N SER A 81 5.63 -2.25 -18.61
CA SER A 81 6.21 -3.44 -19.26
C SER A 81 7.60 -3.24 -19.88
N ILE A 82 8.12 -2.00 -19.91
CA ILE A 82 9.45 -1.70 -20.44
C ILE A 82 10.51 -2.29 -19.50
N ARG A 83 11.30 -3.24 -20.03
CA ARG A 83 12.32 -3.97 -19.26
C ARG A 83 13.53 -3.13 -18.88
N ASP A 84 13.93 -2.20 -19.74
CA ASP A 84 15.04 -1.31 -19.45
C ASP A 84 14.56 -0.18 -18.52
N ASN A 85 15.09 -0.15 -17.30
CA ASN A 85 14.65 0.79 -16.27
C ASN A 85 14.93 2.26 -16.68
N SER A 86 16.04 2.52 -17.40
CA SER A 86 16.39 3.87 -17.83
C SER A 86 15.47 4.36 -18.95
N GLU A 87 15.19 3.49 -19.93
CA GLU A 87 14.19 3.78 -20.97
C GLU A 87 12.80 3.98 -20.35
N ARG A 88 12.42 3.13 -19.39
CA ARG A 88 11.11 3.23 -18.72
C ARG A 88 10.92 4.60 -18.07
N VAL A 89 11.91 5.08 -17.33
CA VAL A 89 11.91 6.43 -16.73
C VAL A 89 11.73 7.51 -17.79
N VAL A 90 12.55 7.53 -18.85
CA VAL A 90 12.47 8.56 -19.90
C VAL A 90 11.10 8.57 -20.60
N ARG A 91 10.49 7.39 -20.78
CA ARG A 91 9.16 7.26 -21.41
C ARG A 91 8.06 7.73 -20.47
N MET A 92 8.18 7.47 -19.17
CA MET A 92 7.24 7.94 -18.14
C MET A 92 7.33 9.44 -17.93
N GLU A 93 8.53 10.04 -17.90
CA GLU A 93 8.73 11.50 -17.85
C GLU A 93 7.99 12.19 -18.99
N LYS A 94 8.24 11.77 -20.25
CA LYS A 94 7.55 12.31 -21.44
C LYS A 94 6.04 12.12 -21.39
N ALA A 95 5.59 10.99 -20.84
CA ALA A 95 4.16 10.74 -20.69
C ALA A 95 3.53 11.68 -19.66
N LEU A 96 4.24 12.03 -18.60
CA LEU A 96 3.80 12.91 -17.53
C LEU A 96 3.84 14.39 -17.93
N GLU A 97 4.84 14.79 -18.71
CA GLU A 97 4.87 16.13 -19.33
C GLU A 97 3.64 16.39 -20.19
N ARG A 98 3.18 15.37 -20.92
CA ARG A 98 2.00 15.46 -21.77
C ARG A 98 0.70 15.41 -20.97
N ASP A 99 0.63 14.50 -20.00
CA ASP A 99 -0.59 14.20 -19.24
C ASP A 99 -0.34 14.41 -17.73
N PRO A 100 -0.16 15.67 -17.25
CA PRO A 100 0.28 15.96 -15.88
C PRO A 100 -0.73 15.60 -14.77
N TYR A 101 -1.94 15.21 -15.15
CA TYR A 101 -3.01 14.78 -14.24
C TYR A 101 -3.25 13.26 -14.32
N GLU A 102 -2.31 12.50 -14.90
CA GLU A 102 -2.26 11.05 -14.77
C GLU A 102 -1.60 10.67 -13.43
N PHE A 103 -2.37 10.73 -12.33
CA PHE A 103 -1.81 10.61 -10.98
C PHE A 103 -1.06 9.30 -10.72
N GLN A 104 -1.54 8.18 -11.27
CA GLN A 104 -0.87 6.88 -11.15
C GLN A 104 0.55 6.90 -11.74
N LEU A 105 0.82 7.76 -12.73
CA LEU A 105 2.13 7.86 -13.36
C LEU A 105 3.18 8.46 -12.43
N TYR A 106 2.79 9.28 -11.45
CA TYR A 106 3.70 9.80 -10.43
C TYR A 106 4.28 8.66 -9.58
N SER A 107 3.42 7.78 -9.05
CA SER A 107 3.84 6.61 -8.28
C SER A 107 4.70 5.65 -9.10
N MET A 108 4.29 5.35 -10.33
CA MET A 108 5.05 4.47 -11.23
C MET A 108 6.45 5.02 -11.56
N LEU A 109 6.53 6.33 -11.83
CA LEU A 109 7.79 7.01 -12.13
C LEU A 109 8.68 7.08 -10.88
N ALA A 110 8.11 7.40 -9.72
CA ALA A 110 8.83 7.42 -8.45
C ALA A 110 9.42 6.05 -8.10
N ASN A 111 8.67 4.97 -8.30
CA ASN A 111 9.16 3.60 -8.13
C ASN A 111 10.30 3.29 -9.11
N SER A 112 10.13 3.66 -10.37
CA SER A 112 11.18 3.47 -11.39
C SER A 112 12.46 4.24 -11.05
N TYR A 113 12.36 5.46 -10.51
CA TYR A 113 13.52 6.20 -10.00
C TYR A 113 14.18 5.51 -8.81
N SER A 114 13.39 4.99 -7.87
CA SER A 114 13.90 4.24 -6.71
C SER A 114 14.69 3.01 -7.16
N GLU A 115 14.20 2.25 -8.14
CA GLU A 115 14.88 1.06 -8.67
C GLU A 115 16.26 1.35 -9.26
N ILE A 116 16.46 2.55 -9.83
CA ILE A 116 17.75 2.99 -10.39
C ILE A 116 18.56 3.87 -9.42
N GLY A 117 18.16 3.92 -8.14
CA GLY A 117 18.89 4.64 -7.08
C GLY A 117 18.76 6.16 -7.11
N LEU A 118 17.81 6.71 -7.87
CA LEU A 118 17.56 8.16 -7.99
C LEU A 118 16.54 8.65 -6.95
N ASN A 119 16.90 8.55 -5.67
CA ASN A 119 15.99 8.85 -4.55
C ASN A 119 15.52 10.32 -4.52
N ASN A 120 16.34 11.28 -4.95
CA ASN A 120 15.93 12.69 -5.00
C ASN A 120 14.83 12.91 -6.03
N GLN A 121 14.96 12.29 -7.21
CA GLN A 121 13.96 12.35 -8.27
C GLN A 121 12.67 11.63 -7.86
N CYS A 122 12.78 10.49 -7.14
CA CYS A 122 11.65 9.82 -6.52
C CYS A 122 10.86 10.78 -5.61
N GLN A 123 11.56 11.46 -4.68
CA GLN A 123 10.95 12.44 -3.78
C GLN A 123 10.28 13.59 -4.53
N HIS A 124 11.01 14.24 -5.44
CA HIS A 124 10.47 15.38 -6.21
C HIS A 124 9.25 14.99 -7.06
N THR A 125 9.23 13.76 -7.57
CA THR A 125 8.10 13.26 -8.36
C THR A 125 6.86 13.11 -7.50
N LEU A 126 6.96 12.42 -6.35
CA LEU A 126 5.82 12.25 -5.45
C LEU A 126 5.33 13.60 -4.90
N GLU A 127 6.25 14.52 -4.56
CA GLU A 127 5.91 15.86 -4.08
C GLU A 127 5.19 16.70 -5.15
N ALA A 128 5.62 16.60 -6.42
CA ALA A 128 4.94 17.26 -7.53
C ALA A 128 3.53 16.68 -7.75
N GLY A 129 3.38 15.36 -7.64
CA GLY A 129 2.08 14.69 -7.71
C GLY A 129 1.14 15.12 -6.59
N TYR A 130 1.62 15.07 -5.34
CA TYR A 130 0.91 15.55 -4.16
C TYR A 130 0.47 17.00 -4.31
N SER A 131 1.35 17.90 -4.74
CA SER A 131 1.04 19.32 -4.90
C SER A 131 -0.11 19.55 -5.90
N ARG A 132 -0.17 18.73 -6.96
CA ARG A 132 -1.29 18.78 -7.92
C ARG A 132 -2.59 18.26 -7.34
N VAL A 133 -2.55 17.17 -6.57
CA VAL A 133 -3.75 16.68 -5.86
C VAL A 133 -4.23 17.74 -4.87
N ALA A 134 -3.34 18.31 -4.06
CA ALA A 134 -3.67 19.38 -3.12
C ALA A 134 -4.31 20.58 -3.81
N SER A 135 -3.78 21.01 -4.96
CA SER A 135 -4.36 22.10 -5.76
C SER A 135 -5.79 21.79 -6.21
N LEU A 136 -6.09 20.55 -6.61
CA LEU A 136 -7.46 20.15 -6.97
C LEU A 136 -8.39 20.16 -5.75
N LEU A 137 -7.89 19.69 -4.60
CA LEU A 137 -8.68 19.64 -3.37
C LEU A 137 -8.97 21.04 -2.80
N GLU A 138 -8.08 22.02 -3.01
CA GLU A 138 -8.29 23.42 -2.64
C GLU A 138 -9.46 24.08 -3.39
N GLU A 139 -9.84 23.57 -4.57
CA GLU A 139 -10.99 24.07 -5.34
C GLU A 139 -12.34 23.67 -4.72
N ILE A 140 -12.34 22.77 -3.72
CA ILE A 140 -13.57 22.32 -3.06
C ILE A 140 -14.01 23.37 -2.03
N GLU A 141 -15.13 24.02 -2.29
CA GLU A 141 -15.77 24.96 -1.35
C GLU A 141 -16.54 24.24 -0.24
N SER A 142 -15.88 23.33 0.49
CA SER A 142 -16.48 22.61 1.62
C SER A 142 -15.45 22.28 2.70
N GLU A 143 -15.84 22.42 3.97
CA GLU A 143 -15.01 22.06 5.13
C GLU A 143 -14.87 20.54 5.30
N SER A 144 -15.77 19.75 4.70
CA SER A 144 -15.75 18.29 4.71
C SER A 144 -16.18 17.76 3.35
N TYR A 145 -15.55 16.70 2.87
CA TYR A 145 -15.93 16.00 1.65
C TYR A 145 -15.44 14.56 1.71
N SER A 146 -15.96 13.69 0.85
CA SER A 146 -15.48 12.31 0.73
C SER A 146 -14.98 11.99 -0.68
N LEU A 147 -13.87 11.24 -0.73
CA LEU A 147 -13.33 10.62 -1.93
C LEU A 147 -13.43 9.10 -1.75
N GLU A 148 -14.50 8.51 -2.28
CA GLU A 148 -14.75 7.07 -2.14
C GLU A 148 -13.75 6.26 -2.98
N TYR A 149 -12.92 5.42 -2.34
CA TYR A 149 -11.94 4.57 -3.01
C TYR A 149 -12.55 3.54 -3.98
N ASP A 150 -13.79 3.12 -3.73
CA ASP A 150 -14.50 2.18 -4.60
C ASP A 150 -14.79 2.78 -6.00
N ARG A 151 -14.66 4.11 -6.15
CA ARG A 151 -14.70 4.80 -7.44
C ARG A 151 -13.36 4.71 -8.14
N MET A 152 -13.35 4.06 -9.30
CA MET A 152 -12.13 3.77 -10.05
C MET A 152 -11.31 5.02 -10.38
N ASN A 153 -11.96 6.17 -10.58
CA ASN A 153 -11.25 7.41 -10.90
C ASN A 153 -10.58 8.04 -9.66
N ASN A 154 -11.07 7.78 -8.45
CA ASN A 154 -10.47 8.33 -7.23
C ASN A 154 -9.20 7.60 -6.81
N ARG A 155 -9.09 6.31 -7.15
CA ARG A 155 -7.97 5.46 -6.72
C ARG A 155 -6.61 6.04 -7.04
N PRO A 156 -6.30 6.51 -8.27
CA PRO A 156 -5.00 7.10 -8.57
C PRO A 156 -4.60 8.29 -7.68
N LEU A 157 -5.57 9.07 -7.20
CA LEU A 157 -5.30 10.21 -6.30
C LEU A 157 -5.01 9.69 -4.89
N LEU A 158 -5.88 8.82 -4.38
CA LEU A 158 -5.77 8.25 -3.04
C LEU A 158 -4.50 7.40 -2.89
N ASP A 159 -4.20 6.54 -3.87
CA ASP A 159 -2.98 5.74 -3.94
C ASP A 159 -1.73 6.62 -3.91
N LEU A 160 -1.72 7.71 -4.68
CA LEU A 160 -0.59 8.65 -4.71
C LEU A 160 -0.38 9.35 -3.35
N LEU A 161 -1.46 9.70 -2.64
CA LEU A 161 -1.36 10.27 -1.30
C LEU A 161 -0.75 9.26 -0.30
N VAL A 162 -1.16 8.00 -0.38
CA VAL A 162 -0.61 6.91 0.44
C VAL A 162 0.87 6.69 0.13
N ASP A 163 1.20 6.52 -1.15
CA ASP A 163 2.59 6.32 -1.61
C ASP A 163 3.50 7.44 -1.12
N TYR A 164 3.01 8.68 -1.15
CA TYR A 164 3.78 9.82 -0.68
C TYR A 164 3.92 9.86 0.85
N ALA A 165 2.84 9.58 1.59
CA ALA A 165 2.89 9.49 3.05
C ALA A 165 3.86 8.38 3.50
N ASP A 166 3.82 7.21 2.86
CA ASP A 166 4.74 6.11 3.13
C ASP A 166 6.18 6.47 2.76
N PHE A 167 6.41 7.16 1.64
CA PHE A 167 7.74 7.64 1.28
C PHE A 167 8.31 8.61 2.34
N LEU A 168 7.49 9.57 2.80
CA LEU A 168 7.86 10.50 3.87
C LEU A 168 8.16 9.75 5.17
N ARG A 169 7.31 8.80 5.55
CA ARG A 169 7.44 7.98 6.77
C ARG A 169 8.69 7.11 6.74
N ILE A 170 8.89 6.34 5.68
CA ILE A 170 9.89 5.27 5.59
C ILE A 170 11.24 5.82 5.14
N ARG A 171 11.27 6.61 4.06
CA ARG A 171 12.52 6.97 3.35
C ARG A 171 13.08 8.30 3.82
N VAL A 172 12.24 9.32 3.92
CA VAL A 172 12.66 10.67 4.38
C VAL A 172 12.77 10.72 5.90
N GLY A 173 11.88 10.03 6.60
CA GLY A 173 11.76 10.06 8.05
C GLY A 173 10.92 11.24 8.57
N ASP A 174 10.29 12.03 7.71
CA ASP A 174 9.40 13.13 8.07
C ASP A 174 8.03 12.60 8.54
N GLN A 175 7.98 12.20 9.81
CA GLN A 175 6.75 11.67 10.39
C GLN A 175 5.66 12.74 10.54
N ALA A 176 6.02 14.03 10.63
CA ALA A 176 5.05 15.08 10.89
C ALA A 176 4.16 15.28 9.66
N ARG A 177 4.77 15.46 8.47
CA ARG A 177 4.00 15.49 7.21
C ARG A 177 3.26 14.19 6.93
N ALA A 178 3.88 13.03 7.21
CA ALA A 178 3.21 11.76 7.00
C ALA A 178 1.91 11.66 7.83
N ILE A 179 1.95 12.08 9.11
CA ILE A 179 0.76 12.16 9.97
C ILE A 179 -0.31 13.05 9.36
N GLU A 180 0.05 14.26 8.89
CA GLU A 180 -0.92 15.19 8.29
C GLU A 180 -1.63 14.57 7.08
N ILE A 181 -0.90 13.85 6.23
CA ILE A 181 -1.48 13.19 5.05
C ILE A 181 -2.35 11.99 5.45
N TYR A 182 -1.93 11.15 6.41
CA TYR A 182 -2.79 10.04 6.85
C TYR A 182 -4.04 10.52 7.58
N GLU A 183 -3.95 11.59 8.38
CA GLU A 183 -5.13 12.21 9.01
C GLU A 183 -6.10 12.73 7.94
N MET A 184 -5.60 13.43 6.92
CA MET A 184 -6.39 13.84 5.75
C MET A 184 -7.03 12.63 5.04
N LEU A 185 -6.28 11.55 4.81
CA LEU A 185 -6.78 10.35 4.15
C LEU A 185 -7.94 9.70 4.93
N LEU A 186 -7.85 9.64 6.26
CA LEU A 186 -8.94 9.11 7.10
C LEU A 186 -10.18 10.03 7.12
N ASP A 187 -10.00 11.33 6.92
CA ASP A 187 -11.11 12.28 6.82
C ASP A 187 -11.86 12.13 5.48
N ILE A 188 -11.14 11.95 4.37
CA ILE A 188 -11.71 11.89 3.01
C ILE A 188 -12.13 10.46 2.58
N ASP A 189 -11.39 9.42 2.98
CA ASP A 189 -11.72 8.01 2.78
C ASP A 189 -12.17 7.38 4.11
N ARG A 190 -13.42 7.66 4.46
CA ARG A 190 -14.00 7.33 5.79
C ARG A 190 -14.03 5.86 6.13
N GLU A 191 -14.05 5.00 5.11
CA GLU A 191 -14.03 3.54 5.30
C GLU A 191 -12.60 3.00 5.38
N ASP A 192 -11.59 3.86 5.29
CA ASP A 192 -10.16 3.52 5.36
C ASP A 192 -9.80 2.37 4.42
N ARG A 193 -10.29 2.44 3.18
CA ARG A 193 -10.04 1.45 2.12
C ARG A 193 -8.59 1.44 1.69
N VAL A 194 -7.90 2.56 1.88
CA VAL A 194 -6.45 2.68 1.65
C VAL A 194 -5.59 2.26 2.85
N HIS A 195 -6.19 1.89 3.98
CA HIS A 195 -5.47 1.45 5.18
C HIS A 195 -4.49 2.49 5.75
N ALA A 196 -4.84 3.77 5.68
CA ALA A 196 -4.07 4.91 6.19
C ALA A 196 -3.85 4.83 7.72
N LYS A 197 -4.76 4.18 8.45
CA LYS A 197 -4.67 4.04 9.92
C LYS A 197 -3.39 3.35 10.38
N HIS A 198 -2.84 2.40 9.61
CA HIS A 198 -1.62 1.66 9.97
C HIS A 198 -0.39 2.55 9.89
N GLY A 199 -0.24 3.28 8.77
CA GLY A 199 0.81 4.27 8.60
C GLY A 199 0.74 5.37 9.66
N LEU A 200 -0.47 5.86 9.96
CA LEU A 200 -0.71 6.84 11.02
C LEU A 200 -0.26 6.32 12.39
N LEU A 201 -0.67 5.10 12.77
CA LEU A 201 -0.31 4.49 14.04
C LEU A 201 1.21 4.41 14.21
N ASN A 202 1.92 3.92 13.18
CA ASN A 202 3.38 3.84 13.19
C ASN A 202 4.03 5.23 13.36
N SER A 203 3.62 6.21 12.57
CA SER A 203 4.19 7.57 12.64
C SER A 203 3.91 8.25 13.99
N LEU A 204 2.72 8.09 14.56
CA LEU A 204 2.39 8.59 15.90
C LEU A 204 3.30 7.98 16.97
N PHE A 205 3.57 6.67 16.89
CA PHE A 205 4.51 6.03 17.81
C PHE A 205 5.94 6.53 17.65
N ARG A 206 6.42 6.70 16.41
CA ARG A 206 7.77 7.23 16.13
C ARG A 206 7.95 8.66 16.64
N GLN A 207 6.90 9.48 16.59
CA GLN A 207 6.85 10.82 17.19
C GLN A 207 6.56 10.82 18.70
N LYS A 208 6.40 9.64 19.32
CA LYS A 208 6.02 9.48 20.74
C LYS A 208 4.72 10.21 21.10
N ASN A 209 3.83 10.42 20.14
CA ASN A 209 2.51 10.99 20.35
C ASN A 209 1.54 9.89 20.83
N PHE A 210 1.85 9.33 22.00
CA PHE A 210 1.13 8.18 22.56
C PHE A 210 -0.33 8.49 22.87
N MET A 211 -0.67 9.76 23.10
CA MET A 211 -2.05 10.18 23.34
C MET A 211 -2.90 10.07 22.06
N LYS A 212 -2.42 10.58 20.91
CA LYS A 212 -3.13 10.39 19.64
C LYS A 212 -3.15 8.92 19.22
N ALA A 213 -2.05 8.19 19.43
CA ALA A 213 -1.99 6.75 19.13
C ALA A 213 -3.01 5.95 19.96
N GLU A 214 -3.12 6.22 21.26
CA GLU A 214 -4.10 5.58 22.15
C GLU A 214 -5.54 5.88 21.70
N LYS A 215 -5.84 7.13 21.33
CA LYS A 215 -7.15 7.50 20.75
C LYS A 215 -7.46 6.77 19.44
N LEU A 216 -6.48 6.62 18.55
CA LEU A 216 -6.65 5.88 17.30
C LEU A 216 -6.96 4.39 17.57
N LEU A 217 -6.22 3.77 18.48
CA LEU A 217 -6.45 2.38 18.89
C LEU A 217 -7.82 2.15 19.57
N GLU A 218 -8.31 3.14 20.31
CA GLU A 218 -9.65 3.14 20.93
C GLU A 218 -10.76 3.32 19.89
N HIS A 219 -10.58 4.25 18.93
CA HIS A 219 -11.51 4.48 17.84
C HIS A 219 -11.72 3.19 17.03
N HIS A 220 -10.63 2.48 16.72
CA HIS A 220 -10.66 1.18 16.05
C HIS A 220 -10.61 0.01 17.04
N SER A 221 -11.37 0.05 18.14
CA SER A 221 -11.33 -0.96 19.22
C SER A 221 -11.57 -2.42 18.79
N ARG A 222 -12.21 -2.65 17.63
CA ARG A 222 -12.49 -3.98 17.06
C ARG A 222 -11.41 -4.48 16.12
N GLU A 223 -10.44 -3.64 15.77
CA GLU A 223 -9.34 -4.03 14.90
C GLU A 223 -8.42 -4.99 15.65
N GLU A 224 -8.28 -6.19 15.12
CA GLU A 224 -7.48 -7.26 15.72
C GLU A 224 -6.23 -7.58 14.91
N ASP A 225 -5.88 -6.83 13.86
CA ASP A 225 -4.60 -7.05 13.17
C ASP A 225 -3.37 -6.89 14.08
N VAL A 226 -2.23 -7.38 13.59
CA VAL A 226 -0.98 -7.45 14.35
C VAL A 226 -0.51 -6.06 14.79
N ASP A 227 -0.57 -5.05 13.92
CA ASP A 227 -0.17 -3.67 14.23
C ASP A 227 -0.98 -3.11 15.40
N PHE A 228 -2.30 -3.27 15.36
CA PHE A 228 -3.21 -2.75 16.37
C PHE A 228 -3.11 -3.52 17.69
N LEU A 229 -3.00 -4.85 17.66
CA LEU A 229 -2.80 -5.64 18.88
C LEU A 229 -1.46 -5.32 19.53
N MET A 230 -0.37 -5.29 18.76
CA MET A 230 0.94 -4.97 19.29
C MET A 230 1.06 -3.51 19.74
N GLY A 231 0.40 -2.57 19.04
CA GLY A 231 0.28 -1.18 19.46
C GLY A 231 -0.43 -1.04 20.82
N ARG A 232 -1.52 -1.78 21.04
CA ARG A 232 -2.21 -1.82 22.35
C ARG A 232 -1.35 -2.46 23.43
N ALA A 233 -0.60 -3.50 23.10
CA ALA A 233 0.38 -4.10 24.03
C ALA A 233 1.47 -3.10 24.42
N PHE A 234 2.00 -2.34 23.46
CA PHE A 234 2.98 -1.27 23.69
C PHE A 234 2.43 -0.19 24.62
N ILE A 235 1.27 0.39 24.28
CA ILE A 235 0.61 1.44 25.08
C ILE A 235 0.31 0.93 26.50
N SER A 236 -0.24 -0.28 26.63
CA SER A 236 -0.55 -0.88 27.94
C SER A 236 0.70 -1.05 28.80
N THR A 237 1.82 -1.43 28.18
CA THR A 237 3.10 -1.59 28.88
C THR A 237 3.65 -0.26 29.39
N ILE A 238 3.66 0.79 28.56
CA ILE A 238 4.14 2.10 29.01
C ILE A 238 3.25 2.66 30.13
N ARG A 239 1.93 2.44 30.07
CA ARG A 239 0.95 2.82 31.10
C ARG A 239 0.91 1.90 32.34
N ASN A 240 1.77 0.87 32.39
CA ASN A 240 1.83 -0.10 33.51
C ASN A 240 0.55 -0.95 33.69
N ARG A 241 -0.26 -1.10 32.62
CA ARG A 241 -1.42 -2.01 32.57
C ARG A 241 -0.97 -3.41 32.15
N LYS A 242 -0.37 -4.14 33.09
CA LYS A 242 0.30 -5.43 32.80
C LYS A 242 -0.64 -6.52 32.29
N GLN A 243 -1.86 -6.59 32.81
CA GLN A 243 -2.83 -7.61 32.40
C GLN A 243 -3.25 -7.39 30.94
N ASP A 244 -3.63 -6.16 30.59
CA ASP A 244 -3.99 -5.77 29.23
C ASP A 244 -2.83 -6.00 28.25
N ALA A 245 -1.60 -5.60 28.63
CA ALA A 245 -0.42 -5.82 27.80
C ALA A 245 -0.20 -7.30 27.46
N ASN A 246 -0.35 -8.20 28.44
CA ASN A 246 -0.21 -9.64 28.22
C ASN A 246 -1.36 -10.18 27.36
N LEU A 247 -2.59 -9.69 27.55
CA LEU A 247 -3.75 -10.12 26.78
C LEU A 247 -3.59 -9.77 25.29
N TYR A 248 -3.18 -8.53 25.00
CA TYR A 248 -2.98 -8.09 23.62
C TYR A 248 -1.80 -8.79 22.96
N LEU A 249 -0.70 -9.00 23.69
CA LEU A 249 0.43 -9.78 23.18
C LEU A 249 0.03 -11.22 22.86
N LEU A 250 -0.73 -11.88 23.74
CA LEU A 250 -1.21 -13.25 23.51
C LEU A 250 -2.07 -13.34 22.25
N ARG A 251 -2.94 -12.34 22.01
CA ARG A 251 -3.74 -12.29 20.78
C ARG A 251 -2.86 -12.10 19.54
N ALA A 252 -1.90 -11.17 19.59
CA ALA A 252 -0.98 -10.92 18.48
C ALA A 252 -0.17 -12.17 18.13
N THR A 253 0.39 -12.86 19.14
CA THR A 253 1.16 -14.09 18.93
C THR A 253 0.31 -15.28 18.47
N LYS A 254 -1.00 -15.27 18.77
CA LYS A 254 -1.92 -16.28 18.24
C LYS A 254 -2.19 -16.08 16.75
N MET A 255 -2.21 -14.83 16.29
CA MET A 255 -2.36 -14.50 14.88
C MET A 255 -1.09 -14.76 14.10
N ASN A 256 0.04 -14.32 14.65
CA ASN A 256 1.33 -14.54 14.05
C ASN A 256 2.36 -14.95 15.11
N PRO A 257 2.66 -16.26 15.24
CA PRO A 257 3.61 -16.77 16.23
C PRO A 257 5.03 -16.21 16.06
N GLY A 258 5.39 -15.79 14.83
CA GLY A 258 6.71 -15.26 14.51
C GLY A 258 6.93 -13.80 14.92
N ILE A 259 5.87 -13.06 15.27
CA ILE A 259 5.93 -11.59 15.38
C ILE A 259 6.95 -11.08 16.40
N VAL A 260 7.05 -11.75 17.56
CA VAL A 260 7.95 -11.33 18.63
C VAL A 260 9.38 -11.71 18.29
N GLU A 261 9.63 -12.93 17.80
CA GLU A 261 10.98 -13.39 17.49
C GLU A 261 11.59 -12.57 16.35
N THR A 262 10.83 -12.33 15.29
CA THR A 262 11.27 -11.55 14.13
C THR A 262 11.61 -10.10 14.50
N LEU A 263 10.88 -9.49 15.45
CA LEU A 263 11.17 -8.14 15.94
C LEU A 263 12.59 -8.02 16.51
N PHE A 264 13.13 -9.07 17.15
CA PHE A 264 14.45 -9.08 17.79
C PHE A 264 15.59 -9.65 16.92
N ARG A 265 15.29 -10.16 15.72
CA ARG A 265 16.27 -10.76 14.81
C ARG A 265 16.83 -9.70 13.85
N GLU A 266 18.10 -9.76 13.45
CA GLU A 266 18.55 -8.92 12.33
C GLU A 266 17.88 -9.36 11.03
N ILE A 267 17.41 -8.40 10.23
CA ILE A 267 16.68 -8.67 8.98
C ILE A 267 17.57 -8.20 7.84
N GLY A 268 17.98 -9.13 6.98
CA GLY A 268 18.70 -8.83 5.75
C GLY A 268 17.83 -8.14 4.70
N PRO A 269 18.44 -7.41 3.75
CA PRO A 269 17.70 -6.69 2.70
C PRO A 269 16.93 -7.61 1.75
N GLU A 270 17.39 -8.85 1.56
CA GLU A 270 16.82 -9.82 0.61
C GLU A 270 15.68 -10.66 1.23
N GLU A 271 15.57 -10.70 2.56
CA GLU A 271 14.63 -11.61 3.25
C GLU A 271 13.16 -11.31 2.95
N LEU A 272 12.83 -10.03 2.69
CA LEU A 272 11.46 -9.67 2.35
C LEU A 272 11.07 -10.23 0.98
N GLU A 273 11.98 -10.20 0.00
CA GLU A 273 11.77 -10.76 -1.35
C GLU A 273 11.67 -12.29 -1.30
N GLU A 274 12.50 -12.94 -0.48
CA GLU A 274 12.47 -14.41 -0.30
C GLU A 274 11.22 -14.92 0.45
N SER A 275 10.45 -14.02 1.06
CA SER A 275 9.25 -14.33 1.83
C SER A 275 7.95 -14.19 1.04
N GLU A 276 8.00 -13.90 -0.26
CA GLU A 276 6.81 -13.65 -1.11
C GLU A 276 5.75 -14.76 -1.03
N ASP A 277 6.17 -16.03 -0.90
CA ASP A 277 5.26 -17.18 -0.82
C ASP A 277 4.84 -17.56 0.63
N ARG A 278 5.24 -16.79 1.64
CA ARG A 278 5.05 -17.10 3.07
C ARG A 278 4.42 -15.91 3.81
N ASP A 279 3.11 -15.75 3.64
CA ASP A 279 2.32 -14.62 4.17
C ASP A 279 2.59 -14.30 5.66
N GLU A 280 2.59 -15.32 6.53
CA GLU A 280 2.84 -15.13 7.97
C GLU A 280 4.26 -14.62 8.26
N GLU A 281 5.26 -15.13 7.55
CA GLU A 281 6.65 -14.69 7.70
C GLU A 281 6.82 -13.27 7.18
N ARG A 282 6.21 -12.97 6.04
CA ARG A 282 6.21 -11.64 5.42
C ARG A 282 5.56 -10.60 6.35
N GLU A 283 4.41 -10.91 6.95
CA GLU A 283 3.77 -10.02 7.93
C GLU A 283 4.69 -9.74 9.13
N ALA A 284 5.34 -10.78 9.67
CA ALA A 284 6.26 -10.61 10.79
C ALA A 284 7.50 -9.77 10.42
N LEU A 285 8.03 -9.96 9.22
CA LEU A 285 9.14 -9.17 8.67
C LEU A 285 8.76 -7.70 8.49
N MET A 286 7.61 -7.42 7.85
CA MET A 286 7.12 -6.06 7.64
C MET A 286 6.91 -5.33 8.96
N TYR A 287 6.22 -5.95 9.91
CA TYR A 287 6.02 -5.37 11.24
C TYR A 287 7.36 -5.08 11.94
N ALA A 288 8.31 -6.01 11.88
CA ALA A 288 9.61 -5.81 12.51
C ALA A 288 10.40 -4.65 11.88
N LEU A 289 10.38 -4.53 10.54
CA LEU A 289 11.01 -3.41 9.83
C LEU A 289 10.38 -2.07 10.22
N ASP A 290 9.05 -2.02 10.35
CA ASP A 290 8.32 -0.80 10.65
C ASP A 290 8.38 -0.40 12.14
N TYR A 291 8.31 -1.36 13.06
CA TYR A 291 8.10 -1.09 14.49
C TYR A 291 9.31 -1.35 15.38
N ARG A 292 10.39 -1.98 14.92
CA ARG A 292 11.58 -2.23 15.79
C ARG A 292 12.05 -0.96 16.50
N ARG A 293 12.23 0.13 15.75
CA ARG A 293 12.66 1.43 16.29
C ARG A 293 11.65 2.02 17.28
N VAL A 294 10.35 1.77 17.08
CA VAL A 294 9.30 2.16 18.03
C VAL A 294 9.52 1.47 19.37
N TRP A 295 9.70 0.14 19.37
CA TRP A 295 9.92 -0.62 20.60
C TRP A 295 11.21 -0.19 21.29
N GLU A 296 12.31 -0.09 20.56
CA GLU A 296 13.62 0.33 21.06
C GLU A 296 13.59 1.74 21.70
N SER A 297 12.74 2.62 21.20
CA SER A 297 12.58 3.99 21.75
C SER A 297 12.02 4.02 23.18
N SER A 298 11.46 2.90 23.67
CA SER A 298 10.90 2.73 25.01
C SER A 298 11.59 1.57 25.73
N PRO A 299 12.66 1.83 26.50
CA PRO A 299 13.42 0.78 27.20
C PRO A 299 12.56 -0.09 28.12
N LYS A 300 11.49 0.48 28.70
CA LYS A 300 10.52 -0.25 29.53
C LYS A 300 9.73 -1.26 28.69
N ALA A 301 9.15 -0.82 27.58
CA ALA A 301 8.35 -1.69 26.71
C ALA A 301 9.22 -2.77 26.04
N TYR A 302 10.39 -2.38 25.54
CA TYR A 302 11.36 -3.29 24.92
C TYR A 302 11.81 -4.40 25.87
N LYS A 303 12.22 -4.06 27.11
CA LYS A 303 12.63 -5.06 28.11
C LYS A 303 11.49 -6.00 28.50
N TRP A 304 10.28 -5.46 28.65
CA TRP A 304 9.10 -6.28 28.92
C TRP A 304 8.85 -7.27 27.79
N LEU A 305 8.81 -6.82 26.53
CA LEU A 305 8.58 -7.68 25.38
C LEU A 305 9.68 -8.74 25.24
N LYS A 306 10.95 -8.34 25.43
CA LYS A 306 12.10 -9.26 25.39
C LYS A 306 12.01 -10.36 26.44
N SER A 307 11.49 -10.07 27.63
CA SER A 307 11.30 -11.07 28.69
C SER A 307 10.26 -12.15 28.34
N ARG A 308 9.45 -11.93 27.30
CA ARG A 308 8.38 -12.85 26.85
C ARG A 308 8.76 -13.71 25.65
N ARG A 309 9.98 -13.55 25.14
CA ARG A 309 10.49 -14.27 23.97
C ARG A 309 10.59 -15.80 24.18
N ASN A 310 10.69 -16.24 25.44
CA ASN A 310 10.88 -17.65 25.82
C ASN A 310 9.93 -18.11 26.94
N SER A 311 8.72 -17.55 27.01
CA SER A 311 7.72 -18.02 27.99
C SER A 311 6.75 -18.98 27.31
N ASP A 312 7.20 -20.22 27.11
CA ASP A 312 6.31 -21.39 27.14
C ASP A 312 5.82 -21.62 28.59
#